data_AF-A0A961XRW6-F1
#
_entry.id   AF-A0A961XRW6-F1
#
_cell.length_a   1.000
_cell.length_b   1.000
_cell.length_c   1.000
_cell.angle_alpha   90.00
_cell.angle_beta   90.00
_cell.angle_gamma   90.00
#
_symmetry.space_group_name_H-M   'P 1'
#
loop_
_entity.id
_entity.type
_entity.pdbx_description
1 polymer ?
#
loop_
_entity_poly.entity_id
_entity_poly.type
_entity_poly.pdbx_seq_one_letter_code
_entity_poly.pdbx_strand_id
1 'polypeptide(L)'
;GPRLMTFAEMARELSDATGRPIRHVPISFEDFHANVAQAGGNFVADVFTAIARETLDGRNSHTTDGVKRALGRPPRDFADFARDAARSGTWSVAA
;
A
#
# COMPACT_ATOMS: atom_id res chain seq x y z
N GLY A 1 -9.55 4.40 4.85
CA GLY A 1 -10.51 3.31 4.53
C GLY A 1 -11.38 3.04 5.75
N PRO A 2 -12.21 1.99 5.73
CA PRO A 2 -13.09 1.64 6.85
C PRO A 2 -12.36 1.03 8.07
N ARG A 3 -11.10 0.61 7.92
CA ARG A 3 -10.27 0.00 8.99
C ARG A 3 -8.79 0.31 8.79
N LEU A 4 -7.99 0.12 9.83
CA LEU A 4 -6.52 0.12 9.76
C LEU A 4 -6.01 -1.23 9.23
N MET A 5 -4.86 -1.19 8.55
CA MET A 5 -4.22 -2.38 8.00
C MET A 5 -2.71 -2.25 8.03
N THR A 6 -2.05 -3.34 8.41
CA THR A 6 -0.61 -3.55 8.22
C THR A 6 -0.32 -4.01 6.79
N PHE A 7 0.93 -3.85 6.33
CA PHE A 7 1.36 -4.41 5.04
C PHE A 7 1.24 -5.94 4.98
N ALA A 8 1.38 -6.63 6.11
CA ALA A 8 1.19 -8.08 6.19
C ALA A 8 -0.28 -8.47 5.93
N GLU A 9 -1.23 -7.71 6.49
CA GLU A 9 -2.66 -7.93 6.21
C GLU A 9 -3.00 -7.60 4.77
N MET A 10 -2.45 -6.52 4.21
CA MET A 10 -2.62 -6.20 2.79
C MET A 10 -2.09 -7.32 1.88
N ALA A 11 -0.92 -7.88 2.19
CA ALA A 11 -0.34 -9.00 1.46
C ALA A 11 -1.23 -10.25 1.51
N ARG A 12 -1.89 -10.52 2.64
CA ARG A 12 -2.87 -11.61 2.77
C ARG A 12 -4.10 -11.37 1.88
N GLU A 13 -4.70 -10.19 1.93
CA GLU A 13 -5.86 -9.86 1.06
C GLU A 13 -5.52 -9.96 -0.43
N LEU A 14 -4.31 -9.54 -0.81
CA LEU A 14 -3.82 -9.70 -2.19
C LEU A 14 -3.58 -11.17 -2.54
N SER A 15 -3.08 -11.97 -1.60
CA SER A 15 -2.90 -13.41 -1.81
C SER A 15 -4.24 -14.10 -2.07
N ASP A 16 -5.23 -13.79 -1.25
CA ASP A 16 -6.59 -14.33 -1.37
C ASP A 16 -7.25 -13.88 -2.69
N ALA A 17 -7.07 -12.62 -3.09
CA ALA A 17 -7.63 -12.09 -4.33
C ALA A 17 -6.98 -12.65 -5.60
N THR A 18 -5.68 -12.95 -5.56
CA THR A 18 -4.91 -13.40 -6.74
C THR A 18 -4.75 -14.92 -6.80
N GLY A 19 -5.01 -15.64 -5.71
CA GLY A 19 -4.73 -17.07 -5.58
C GLY A 19 -3.23 -17.40 -5.54
N ARG A 20 -2.36 -16.41 -5.29
CA ARG A 20 -0.90 -16.57 -5.28
C ARG A 20 -0.33 -16.13 -3.93
N PRO A 21 0.66 -16.83 -3.36
CA PRO A 21 1.24 -16.42 -2.09
C PRO A 21 2.03 -15.12 -2.26
N ILE A 22 1.60 -14.06 -1.56
CA ILE A 22 2.26 -12.76 -1.48
C ILE A 22 2.64 -12.52 -0.02
N ARG A 23 3.91 -12.17 0.22
CA ARG A 23 4.42 -11.94 1.57
C ARG A 23 5.03 -10.54 1.67
N HIS A 24 4.64 -9.81 2.71
CA HIS A 24 5.32 -8.58 3.08
C HIS A 24 6.71 -8.90 3.63
N VAL A 25 7.74 -8.33 3.01
CA VAL A 25 9.12 -8.36 3.48
C VAL A 25 9.52 -6.92 3.79
N PRO A 26 9.65 -6.53 5.07
CA PRO A 26 10.09 -5.19 5.40
C PRO A 26 11.53 -4.98 4.95
N ILE A 27 11.85 -3.78 4.49
CA ILE A 27 13.20 -3.34 4.14
C ILE A 27 13.59 -2.15 5.01
N SER A 28 14.90 -1.90 5.15
CA SER A 28 15.36 -0.71 5.86
C SER A 28 15.08 0.56 5.05
N PHE A 29 15.09 1.72 5.70
CA PHE A 29 14.99 3.00 4.98
C PHE A 29 16.23 3.27 4.10
N GLU A 30 17.37 2.69 4.43
CA GLU A 30 18.58 2.75 3.60
C GLU A 30 18.39 1.95 2.31
N ASP A 31 17.87 0.72 2.42
CA ASP A 31 17.55 -0.11 1.25
C ASP A 31 16.45 0.54 0.39
N PHE A 32 15.42 1.11 1.02
CA PHE A 32 14.38 1.85 0.31
C PHE A 32 14.96 3.03 -0.48
N HIS A 33 15.81 3.84 0.16
CA HIS A 33 16.47 4.98 -0.47
C HIS A 33 17.33 4.53 -1.66
N ALA A 34 18.21 3.55 -1.44
CA ALA A 34 19.10 3.03 -2.47
C ALA A 34 18.32 2.53 -3.70
N ASN A 35 17.20 1.83 -3.50
CA ASN A 35 16.35 1.34 -4.58
C ASN A 35 15.66 2.48 -5.34
N VAL A 36 15.12 3.49 -4.66
CA VAL A 36 14.52 4.66 -5.31
C VAL A 36 15.56 5.44 -6.11
N ALA A 37 16.79 5.57 -5.57
CA ALA A 37 17.88 6.27 -6.24
C ALA A 37 18.26 5.62 -7.58
N GLN A 38 18.19 4.29 -7.70
CA GLN A 38 18.44 3.59 -8.97
C GLN A 38 17.46 4.00 -10.08
N ALA A 39 16.21 4.32 -9.74
CA ALA A 39 15.18 4.67 -10.71
C ALA A 39 15.05 6.18 -10.95
N GLY A 40 15.26 7.01 -9.91
CA GLY A 40 14.97 8.44 -9.94
C GLY A 40 16.11 9.36 -9.52
N GLY A 41 17.28 8.83 -9.16
CA GLY A 41 18.40 9.60 -8.63
C GLY A 41 18.24 10.04 -7.18
N ASN A 42 19.32 10.56 -6.59
CA ASN A 42 19.41 10.83 -5.15
C ASN A 42 18.38 11.86 -4.65
N PHE A 43 18.12 12.92 -5.42
CA PHE A 43 17.14 13.94 -5.02
C PHE A 43 15.74 13.33 -4.83
N VAL A 44 15.31 12.46 -5.74
CA VAL A 44 14.03 11.76 -5.63
C VAL A 44 14.05 10.82 -4.42
N ALA A 45 15.14 10.06 -4.26
CA ALA A 45 15.29 9.14 -3.13
C ALA A 45 15.22 9.83 -1.77
N ASP A 46 15.85 11.01 -1.63
CA ASP A 46 15.81 11.81 -0.39
C ASP A 46 14.38 12.21 -0.02
N VAL A 47 13.64 12.74 -0.99
CA VAL A 47 12.25 13.18 -0.79
C VAL A 47 11.36 12.00 -0.40
N PHE A 48 11.42 10.90 -1.15
CA PHE A 48 10.56 9.74 -0.89
C PHE A 48 10.91 9.05 0.43
N THR A 49 12.19 8.99 0.79
CA THR A 49 12.62 8.39 2.06
C THR A 49 12.18 9.24 3.25
N ALA A 50 12.25 10.56 3.15
CA ALA A 50 11.72 11.46 4.17
C ALA A 50 10.20 11.26 4.38
N ILE A 51 9.43 11.23 3.28
CA ILE A 51 7.99 10.96 3.33
C ILE A 51 7.69 9.59 3.95
N ALA A 52 8.46 8.55 3.58
CA ALA A 52 8.27 7.21 4.12
C ALA A 52 8.49 7.17 5.63
N ARG A 53 9.51 7.86 6.15
CA ARG A 53 9.77 7.95 7.60
C ARG A 53 8.61 8.58 8.35
N GLU A 54 8.08 9.70 7.87
CA GLU A 54 6.95 10.39 8.51
C GLU A 54 5.61 9.65 8.34
N THR A 55 5.44 8.90 7.26
CA THR A 55 4.18 8.19 6.99
C THR A 55 4.09 6.90 7.79
N LEU A 56 5.22 6.22 7.99
CA LEU A 56 5.31 4.90 8.60
C LEU A 56 5.61 4.92 10.11
N ASP A 57 5.75 6.10 10.73
CA ASP A 57 5.94 6.24 12.18
C ASP A 57 4.68 5.97 13.01
N GLY A 58 3.53 5.77 12.36
CA GLY A 58 2.24 5.47 12.99
C GLY A 58 1.41 6.70 13.38
N ARG A 59 1.90 7.93 13.15
CA ARG A 59 1.19 9.16 13.52
C ARG A 59 -0.17 9.32 12.84
N ASN A 60 -0.35 8.67 11.69
CA ASN A 60 -1.58 8.69 10.89
C ASN A 60 -2.43 7.41 11.05
N SER A 61 -2.12 6.54 12.01
CA SER A 61 -2.81 5.25 12.20
C SER A 61 -4.15 5.39 12.91
N HIS A 62 -5.07 6.14 12.33
CA HIS A 62 -6.45 6.26 12.77
C HIS A 62 -7.40 6.36 11.57
N THR A 63 -8.65 5.94 11.76
CA THR A 63 -9.70 6.09 10.76
C THR A 63 -10.39 7.45 10.88
N THR A 64 -10.92 7.95 9.77
CA THR A 64 -11.76 9.15 9.72
C THR A 64 -13.00 8.88 8.86
N ASP A 65 -14.01 9.74 8.97
CA ASP A 65 -15.31 9.58 8.30
C ASP A 65 -15.50 10.48 7.07
N GLY A 66 -14.44 11.15 6.61
CA GLY A 66 -14.49 12.16 5.54
C GLY A 66 -15.13 11.65 4.24
N VAL A 67 -14.90 10.40 3.86
CA VAL A 67 -15.53 9.79 2.68
C VAL A 67 -17.05 9.69 2.85
N LYS A 68 -17.53 9.24 4.02
CA LYS A 68 -18.96 9.12 4.31
C LYS A 68 -19.63 10.50 4.30
N ARG A 69 -18.98 11.50 4.88
CA ARG A 69 -19.46 12.88 4.92
C ARG A 69 -19.53 13.51 3.52
N ALA A 70 -18.51 13.30 2.70
CA ALA A 70 -18.42 13.90 1.37
C ALA A 70 -19.33 13.21 0.34
N LEU A 71 -19.46 11.89 0.40
CA LEU A 71 -20.10 11.09 -0.67
C LEU A 71 -21.39 10.37 -0.23
N GLY A 72 -21.80 10.46 1.03
CA GLY A 72 -23.01 9.80 1.55
C GLY A 72 -22.93 8.26 1.63
N ARG A 73 -21.78 7.66 1.37
CA ARG A 73 -21.56 6.20 1.38
C ARG A 73 -20.29 5.82 2.16
N PRO A 74 -20.19 4.60 2.72
CA PRO A 74 -18.98 4.19 3.41
C PRO A 74 -17.75 4.17 2.49
N PRO A 75 -16.53 4.37 3.02
CA PRO A 75 -15.30 4.11 2.27
C PRO A 75 -15.22 2.64 1.88
N ARG A 76 -14.67 2.38 0.69
CA ARG A 76 -14.46 1.03 0.17
C ARG A 76 -13.40 0.29 1.00
N ASP A 77 -13.61 -0.99 1.28
CA ASP A 77 -12.60 -1.84 1.93
C ASP A 77 -11.49 -2.24 0.95
N PHE A 78 -10.27 -2.44 1.46
CA PHE A 78 -9.14 -2.86 0.64
C PHE A 78 -9.36 -4.25 0.03
N ALA A 79 -10.03 -5.18 0.73
CA ALA A 79 -10.33 -6.52 0.21
C ALA A 79 -11.22 -6.45 -1.03
N ASP A 80 -12.21 -5.56 -1.04
CA ASP A 80 -13.06 -5.33 -2.22
C ASP A 80 -12.26 -4.74 -3.37
N PHE A 81 -11.33 -3.81 -3.09
CA PHE A 81 -10.42 -3.28 -4.09
C PHE A 81 -9.54 -4.38 -4.69
N ALA A 82 -8.89 -5.19 -3.86
CA ALA A 82 -8.01 -6.27 -4.30
C ALA A 82 -8.73 -7.29 -5.18
N ARG A 83 -9.95 -7.70 -4.80
CA ARG A 83 -10.77 -8.63 -5.59
C ARG A 83 -11.13 -8.07 -6.97
N ASP A 84 -11.58 -6.82 -7.05
CA ASP A 84 -11.93 -6.24 -8.35
C ASP A 84 -10.70 -6.00 -9.23
N ALA A 85 -9.59 -5.55 -8.65
CA ALA A 85 -8.34 -5.37 -9.37
C ALA A 85 -7.82 -6.71 -9.93
N ALA A 86 -7.84 -7.79 -9.14
CA ALA A 86 -7.47 -9.13 -9.61
C ALA A 86 -8.37 -9.61 -10.77
N ARG A 87 -9.69 -9.40 -10.67
CA ARG A 87 -10.65 -9.74 -11.73
C ARG A 87 -10.45 -8.97 -13.02
N SER A 88 -9.90 -7.76 -12.95
CA SER A 88 -9.61 -6.95 -14.15
C SER A 88 -8.50 -7.53 -15.03
N GLY A 89 -7.76 -8.52 -14.53
CA GLY A 89 -6.73 -9.23 -15.29
C GLY A 89 -5.41 -8.48 -15.46
N THR A 90 -5.27 -7.27 -14.91
CA THR A 90 -4.04 -6.45 -15.02
C THR A 90 -2.84 -7.03 -14.27
N TRP A 91 -3.06 -7.98 -13.36
CA TRP A 91 -2.02 -8.66 -12.57
C TRP A 91 -1.65 -10.05 -13.11
N SER A 92 -2.02 -10.35 -14.35
CA SER A 92 -1.81 -11.65 -14.99
C SER A 92 -0.38 -11.88 -15.52
N VAL A 93 0.53 -10.91 -15.42
CA VAL A 93 1.88 -11.00 -16.01
C VAL A 93 2.95 -10.99 -14.92
N ALA A 94 3.72 -12.08 -14.84
CA ALA A 94 5.13 -11.99 -14.47
C ALA A 94 5.91 -12.06 -15.79
N ALA A 95 6.72 -11.04 -16.07
CA ALA A 95 7.80 -11.14 -17.04
C ALA A 95 8.94 -11.97 -16.44
#